data_AF-A0A9P8BAZ8-F1
#
_entry.id   AF-A0A9P8BAZ8-F1
#
_cell.length_a   1.000
_cell.length_b   1.000
_cell.length_c   1.000
_cell.angle_alpha   90.00
_cell.angle_beta   90.00
_cell.angle_gamma   90.00
#
_symmetry.space_group_name_H-M   'P 1'
#
loop_
_entity.id
_entity.type
_entity.pdbx_description
1 polymer ?
#
loop_
_entity_poly.entity_id
_entity_poly.type
_entity_poly.pdbx_seq_one_letter_code
_entity_poly.pdbx_strand_id
1 'polypeptide(L)'
;MSSFYAPHTIGDVPDAYNHEYPPTKPFRSTSVATEQSIATHAPEFVVPNAPNDLPYDRGRRSLVLFGLILTLVAGSAFIGIGIGIYARSHNTDKYIVIQLSQWTDVALGLSFSAIVTMCTEATGYVHGTTLKWGLAKEGRLKFNANLRLFSATNGALSVNGAVVNIASTLSLIFSYAASSTMLMHSSILPKFLMGQATAASSPSITVISFLPPIILGATLILQAILGLVAFSHTHVPTWSSSPLDITSALVHHGYVQCRPQRCMRPVSMTKDSHNDPIRPMPRQPSIWSTHKAAPRVVWFVSGTLVAWAGWICIVWFVPPPDALWFRTSEAPLGSLMLSLMYLAAAQSVVTIVLHCCELVTTLARDEVVWRAASKTQGARPAGNPLKVVLRSWKSAALLLAKPAIHWYFGINVSVTAGEGFQVLWIAEYFPIVLFLVAVFITIVATRRPSGPQPAAYGHVQTLADLVDEWSLTLYWGHKVDRVAGPWPVCHAGTTKSGPLPPIRMEEFYA
;
A
#
# COMPACT_ATOMS: atom_id res chain seq x y z
N MET A 1 -14.31 10.44 -64.84
CA MET A 1 -13.34 10.85 -63.80
C MET A 1 -13.32 9.75 -62.74
N SER A 2 -12.82 8.52 -62.94
CA SER A 2 -11.55 8.07 -63.52
C SER A 2 -10.36 8.88 -63.01
N SER A 3 -9.67 8.41 -61.96
CA SER A 3 -8.38 7.72 -62.13
C SER A 3 -7.55 7.58 -60.83
N PHE A 4 -6.84 6.46 -60.75
CA PHE A 4 -5.56 6.22 -60.06
C PHE A 4 -5.45 6.30 -58.53
N TYR A 5 -5.28 5.13 -57.90
CA TYR A 5 -4.14 4.90 -57.00
C TYR A 5 -3.78 3.40 -57.03
N ALA A 6 -2.53 3.12 -57.42
CA ALA A 6 -1.91 1.81 -57.44
C ALA A 6 -1.14 1.55 -56.12
N PRO A 7 -0.92 0.29 -55.71
CA PRO A 7 -0.18 -0.05 -54.51
C PRO A 7 1.34 -0.10 -54.76
N HIS A 8 2.11 0.44 -53.82
CA HIS A 8 3.58 0.36 -53.81
C HIS A 8 4.07 -1.03 -53.42
N THR A 9 4.88 -1.61 -54.29
CA THR A 9 5.76 -2.76 -54.06
C THR A 9 6.93 -2.40 -53.14
N ILE A 10 7.11 -3.18 -52.07
CA ILE A 10 8.30 -3.15 -51.20
C ILE A 10 9.40 -3.96 -51.88
N GLY A 11 10.54 -3.31 -52.11
CA GLY A 11 11.72 -3.89 -52.73
C GLY A 11 12.57 -4.72 -51.78
N ASP A 12 13.30 -5.64 -52.40
CA ASP A 12 14.23 -6.60 -51.85
C ASP A 12 15.33 -5.99 -50.97
N VAL A 13 15.64 -6.67 -49.86
CA VAL A 13 16.82 -6.43 -49.02
C VAL A 13 17.70 -7.68 -49.09
N PRO A 14 19.01 -7.57 -49.36
CA PRO A 14 19.86 -8.72 -49.63
C PRO A 14 20.30 -9.47 -48.36
N ASP A 15 20.35 -10.79 -48.49
CA ASP A 15 20.95 -11.77 -47.59
C ASP A 15 22.43 -11.47 -47.31
N ALA A 16 22.83 -11.42 -46.03
CA ALA A 16 24.18 -11.78 -45.60
C ALA A 16 24.27 -11.97 -44.07
N TYR A 17 25.00 -13.02 -43.67
CA TYR A 17 25.44 -13.43 -42.32
C TYR A 17 24.54 -14.41 -41.55
N ASN A 18 24.45 -15.63 -42.09
CA ASN A 18 24.29 -16.85 -41.31
C ASN A 18 25.58 -17.16 -40.54
N HIS A 19 25.54 -17.09 -39.22
CA HIS A 19 26.48 -17.81 -38.36
C HIS A 19 25.84 -19.15 -37.95
N GLU A 20 26.36 -20.23 -38.54
CA GLU A 20 26.07 -21.61 -38.14
C GLU A 20 26.47 -21.84 -36.68
N TYR A 21 25.50 -22.23 -35.86
CA TYR A 21 25.79 -22.95 -34.61
C TYR A 21 25.77 -24.46 -34.91
N PRO A 22 26.76 -25.24 -34.42
CA PRO A 22 26.80 -26.66 -34.67
C PRO A 22 25.67 -27.41 -33.92
N PRO A 23 25.21 -28.55 -34.47
CA PRO A 23 24.04 -29.27 -33.95
C PRO A 23 24.35 -29.96 -32.62
N THR A 24 23.57 -29.64 -31.59
CA THR A 24 23.55 -30.36 -30.32
C THR A 24 22.87 -31.72 -30.51
N LYS A 25 23.65 -32.79 -30.32
CA LYS A 25 23.17 -34.18 -30.28
C LYS A 25 22.26 -34.40 -29.06
N PRO A 26 21.22 -35.25 -29.15
CA PRO A 26 20.41 -35.61 -28.01
C PRO A 26 21.19 -36.59 -27.11
N PHE A 27 21.50 -36.17 -25.88
CA PHE A 27 22.13 -37.07 -24.91
C PHE A 27 21.06 -37.89 -24.17
N ARG A 28 21.20 -39.20 -24.35
CA ARG A 28 20.36 -40.28 -23.83
C ARG A 28 20.63 -40.43 -22.32
N SER A 29 19.58 -40.39 -21.50
CA SER A 29 19.69 -40.64 -20.07
C SER A 29 19.79 -42.15 -19.80
N THR A 30 20.92 -42.61 -19.28
CA THR A 30 21.07 -43.92 -18.63
C THR A 30 21.69 -43.73 -17.25
N SER A 31 20.84 -43.99 -16.24
CA SER A 31 21.10 -44.69 -14.99
C SER A 31 22.48 -44.64 -14.31
N VAL A 32 22.41 -44.22 -13.04
CA VAL A 32 22.91 -44.92 -11.83
C VAL A 32 24.42 -44.94 -11.54
N ALA A 33 24.71 -44.48 -10.32
CA ALA A 33 25.78 -44.84 -9.38
C ALA A 33 27.03 -43.92 -9.27
N THR A 34 27.16 -43.44 -8.02
CA THR A 34 28.41 -43.13 -7.29
C THR A 34 29.20 -41.89 -7.71
N GLU A 35 29.00 -40.79 -6.98
CA GLU A 35 30.04 -39.78 -6.83
C GLU A 35 30.11 -39.33 -5.37
N GLN A 36 30.97 -40.04 -4.65
CA GLN A 36 31.47 -39.71 -3.33
C GLN A 36 32.86 -39.10 -3.54
N SER A 37 33.16 -38.01 -2.82
CA SER A 37 34.49 -37.40 -2.68
C SER A 37 35.06 -36.66 -3.90
N ILE A 38 34.87 -35.33 -3.92
CA ILE A 38 35.92 -34.29 -4.01
C ILE A 38 35.28 -32.99 -3.51
N ALA A 39 35.33 -32.79 -2.19
CA ALA A 39 35.08 -31.49 -1.56
C ALA A 39 36.45 -30.86 -1.30
N THR A 40 37.00 -30.18 -2.31
CA THR A 40 38.18 -29.33 -2.15
C THR A 40 37.84 -28.18 -1.20
N HIS A 41 38.67 -28.05 -0.16
CA HIS A 41 38.73 -26.98 0.83
C HIS A 41 38.34 -25.59 0.30
N ALA A 42 37.06 -25.24 0.37
CA ALA A 42 36.66 -23.86 0.53
C ALA A 42 36.94 -23.49 1.99
N PRO A 43 37.49 -22.29 2.30
CA PRO A 43 37.58 -21.84 3.67
C PRO A 43 36.17 -21.89 4.27
N GLU A 44 36.02 -22.69 5.33
CA GLU A 44 34.81 -22.77 6.11
C GLU A 44 34.59 -21.38 6.71
N PHE A 45 33.77 -20.57 6.04
CA PHE A 45 33.29 -19.32 6.58
C PHE A 45 32.38 -19.72 7.73
N VAL A 46 32.95 -19.82 8.93
CA VAL A 46 32.21 -20.04 10.17
C VAL A 46 31.16 -18.94 10.22
N VAL A 47 29.92 -19.28 9.87
CA VAL A 47 28.78 -18.39 10.09
C VAL A 47 28.71 -18.25 11.60
N PRO A 48 29.01 -17.06 12.16
CA PRO A 48 28.95 -16.89 13.61
C PRO A 48 27.53 -17.24 14.03
N ASN A 49 27.39 -18.11 15.04
CA ASN A 49 26.12 -18.32 15.73
C ASN A 49 25.47 -16.94 15.91
N ALA A 50 24.26 -16.75 15.38
CA ALA A 50 23.59 -15.47 15.41
C ALA A 50 23.66 -14.92 16.85
N PRO A 51 24.31 -13.76 17.07
CA PRO A 51 24.52 -13.27 18.42
C PRO A 51 23.15 -13.09 19.09
N ASN A 52 23.01 -13.58 20.33
CA ASN A 52 21.79 -13.50 21.14
C ASN A 52 21.26 -12.06 21.34
N ASP A 53 22.01 -11.05 20.89
CA ASP A 53 21.75 -9.62 21.06
C ASP A 53 21.70 -8.87 19.72
N LEU A 54 21.04 -9.42 18.68
CA LEU A 54 20.80 -8.62 17.47
C LEU A 54 19.95 -7.38 17.82
N PRO A 55 20.45 -6.16 17.60
CA PRO A 55 19.80 -4.96 18.11
C PRO A 55 18.71 -4.49 17.15
N TYR A 56 17.49 -5.00 17.32
CA TYR A 56 16.31 -4.47 16.67
C TYR A 56 15.38 -3.80 17.69
N ASP A 57 14.72 -2.71 17.29
CA ASP A 57 13.70 -2.10 18.15
C ASP A 57 12.47 -3.02 18.22
N ARG A 58 12.04 -3.42 19.42
CA ARG A 58 10.81 -4.20 19.62
C ARG A 58 9.54 -3.37 19.32
N GLY A 59 9.66 -2.05 19.29
CA GLY A 59 8.57 -1.12 19.07
C GLY A 59 7.65 -0.99 20.28
N ARG A 60 6.80 0.05 20.27
CA ARG A 60 5.90 0.37 21.39
C ARG A 60 4.56 -0.36 21.25
N ARG A 61 4.43 -1.51 21.91
CA ARG A 61 3.14 -2.25 22.04
C ARG A 61 2.01 -1.38 22.60
N SER A 62 2.32 -0.44 23.50
CA SER A 62 1.34 0.47 24.08
C SER A 62 0.68 1.40 23.05
N LEU A 63 1.42 1.87 22.05
CA LEU A 63 0.87 2.73 20.99
C LEU A 63 -0.13 1.97 20.12
N VAL A 64 0.15 0.70 19.85
CA VAL A 64 -0.74 -0.21 19.11
C VAL A 64 -2.04 -0.44 19.88
N LEU A 65 -1.94 -0.74 21.17
CA LEU A 65 -3.10 -0.93 22.03
C LEU A 65 -3.94 0.36 22.16
N PHE A 66 -3.27 1.51 22.29
CA PHE A 66 -3.94 2.81 22.31
C PHE A 66 -4.78 3.04 21.05
N GLY A 67 -4.24 2.73 19.85
CA GLY A 67 -4.98 2.86 18.60
C GLY A 67 -6.22 1.96 18.52
N LEU A 68 -6.15 0.74 19.06
CA LEU A 68 -7.30 -0.18 19.14
C LEU A 68 -8.36 0.34 20.12
N ILE A 69 -7.96 0.80 21.30
CA ILE A 69 -8.86 1.38 22.30
C ILE A 69 -9.54 2.63 21.75
N LEU A 70 -8.78 3.54 21.12
CA LEU A 70 -9.33 4.74 20.48
C LEU A 70 -10.39 4.39 19.45
N THR A 71 -10.15 3.34 18.65
CA THR A 71 -11.11 2.87 17.65
C THR A 71 -12.37 2.27 18.28
N LEU A 72 -12.26 1.52 19.37
CA LEU A 72 -13.42 1.03 20.13
C LEU A 72 -14.25 2.16 20.73
N VAL A 73 -13.60 3.17 21.30
CA VAL A 73 -14.28 4.34 21.87
C VAL A 73 -15.00 5.12 20.78
N ALA A 74 -14.32 5.41 19.66
CA ALA A 74 -14.93 6.09 18.52
C ALA A 74 -16.12 5.30 17.97
N GLY A 75 -15.96 3.99 17.76
CA GLY A 75 -17.05 3.14 17.27
C GLY A 75 -18.25 3.10 18.21
N SER A 76 -18.01 2.97 19.52
CA SER A 76 -19.08 3.00 20.54
C SER A 76 -19.79 4.36 20.57
N ALA A 77 -19.06 5.46 20.42
CA ALA A 77 -19.63 6.80 20.36
C ALA A 77 -20.56 6.96 19.15
N PHE A 78 -20.16 6.49 17.96
CA PHE A 78 -21.02 6.54 16.77
C PHE A 78 -22.30 5.68 16.91
N ILE A 79 -22.20 4.49 17.52
CA ILE A 79 -23.39 3.69 17.86
C ILE A 79 -24.31 4.47 18.81
N GLY A 80 -23.75 5.06 19.88
CA GLY A 80 -24.50 5.87 20.83
C GLY A 80 -25.21 7.07 20.19
N ILE A 81 -24.53 7.76 19.27
CA ILE A 81 -25.12 8.84 18.46
C ILE A 81 -26.30 8.30 17.65
N GLY A 82 -26.13 7.19 16.93
CA GLY A 82 -27.19 6.60 16.12
C GLY A 82 -28.40 6.15 16.94
N ILE A 83 -28.19 5.48 18.07
CA ILE A 83 -29.26 5.10 19.01
C ILE A 83 -29.97 6.34 19.57
N GLY A 84 -29.22 7.39 19.92
CA GLY A 84 -29.78 8.65 20.40
C GLY A 84 -30.67 9.34 19.37
N ILE A 85 -30.24 9.37 18.10
CA ILE A 85 -31.05 9.88 16.98
C ILE A 85 -32.33 9.05 16.84
N TYR A 86 -32.22 7.72 16.85
CA TYR A 86 -33.35 6.80 16.71
C TYR A 86 -34.39 6.98 17.83
N ALA A 87 -33.93 7.10 19.07
CA ALA A 87 -34.78 7.25 20.25
C ALA A 87 -35.47 8.63 20.31
N ARG A 88 -34.78 9.70 19.89
CA ARG A 88 -35.31 11.07 19.91
C ARG A 88 -36.23 11.40 18.73
N SER A 89 -36.09 10.70 17.60
CA SER A 89 -36.88 10.99 16.41
C SER A 89 -38.33 10.51 16.59
N HIS A 90 -39.23 11.49 16.75
CA HIS A 90 -40.68 11.29 16.80
C HIS A 90 -41.31 11.01 15.43
N ASN A 91 -40.57 11.25 14.34
CA ASN A 91 -41.03 10.99 12.98
C ASN A 91 -40.93 9.50 12.64
N THR A 92 -41.82 9.03 11.75
CA THR A 92 -41.77 7.68 11.15
C THR A 92 -40.44 7.39 10.48
N ASP A 93 -39.74 8.43 10.03
CA ASP A 93 -38.58 8.33 9.15
C ASP A 93 -37.23 8.37 9.90
N LYS A 94 -37.26 8.50 11.24
CA LYS A 94 -36.09 8.32 12.14
C LYS A 94 -34.83 9.14 11.80
N TYR A 95 -34.99 10.37 11.35
CA TYR A 95 -33.90 11.33 11.16
C TYR A 95 -34.02 12.56 12.06
N ILE A 96 -32.95 13.34 12.17
CA ILE A 96 -32.94 14.69 12.74
C ILE A 96 -32.55 15.69 11.66
N VAL A 97 -33.25 16.81 11.64
CA VAL A 97 -32.96 17.95 10.76
C VAL A 97 -32.18 18.99 11.57
N ILE A 98 -31.02 19.39 11.07
CA ILE A 98 -30.18 20.41 11.70
C ILE A 98 -29.87 21.48 10.65
N GLN A 99 -29.98 22.74 11.04
CA GLN A 99 -29.50 23.86 10.25
C GLN A 99 -28.02 24.08 10.56
N LEU A 100 -27.18 23.77 9.58
CA LEU A 100 -25.74 23.99 9.68
C LEU A 100 -25.33 25.12 8.74
N SER A 101 -24.27 25.84 9.11
CA SER A 101 -23.59 26.69 8.14
C SER A 101 -22.89 25.79 7.10
N GLN A 102 -22.76 26.27 5.88
CA GLN A 102 -22.12 25.52 4.78
C GLN A 102 -20.70 25.07 5.15
N TRP A 103 -19.94 25.93 5.82
CA TRP A 103 -18.58 25.61 6.27
C TRP A 103 -18.56 24.57 7.38
N THR A 104 -19.55 24.58 8.27
CA THR A 104 -19.68 23.56 9.32
C THR A 104 -19.98 22.19 8.71
N ASP A 105 -20.84 22.14 7.70
CA ASP A 105 -21.20 20.89 7.00
C ASP A 105 -19.99 20.26 6.29
N VAL A 106 -19.26 21.09 5.53
CA VAL A 106 -17.99 20.72 4.89
C VAL A 106 -16.96 20.23 5.92
N ALA A 107 -16.78 20.98 7.00
CA ALA A 107 -15.81 20.63 8.04
C ALA A 107 -16.18 19.34 8.77
N LEU A 108 -17.47 19.09 9.04
CA LEU A 108 -17.93 17.86 9.69
C LEU A 108 -17.75 16.65 8.79
N GLY A 109 -18.09 16.74 7.50
CA GLY A 109 -17.89 15.65 6.54
C GLY A 109 -16.41 15.25 6.41
N LEU A 110 -15.52 16.24 6.34
CA LEU A 110 -14.08 15.99 6.32
C LEU A 110 -13.59 15.40 7.65
N SER A 111 -14.12 15.90 8.78
CA SER A 111 -13.78 15.40 10.12
C SER A 111 -14.16 13.94 10.31
N PHE A 112 -15.35 13.52 9.86
CA PHE A 112 -15.74 12.10 9.91
C PHE A 112 -14.81 11.23 9.07
N SER A 113 -14.47 11.67 7.85
CA SER A 113 -13.53 10.95 7.00
C SER A 113 -12.12 10.87 7.63
N ALA A 114 -11.67 11.93 8.29
CA ALA A 114 -10.40 11.95 9.03
C ALA A 114 -10.40 11.00 10.24
N ILE A 115 -11.49 10.95 11.02
CA ILE A 115 -11.65 10.01 12.13
C ILE A 115 -11.63 8.57 11.60
N VAL A 116 -12.38 8.28 10.52
CA VAL A 116 -12.36 6.96 9.88
C VAL A 116 -10.97 6.59 9.42
N THR A 117 -10.25 7.48 8.73
CA THR A 117 -8.87 7.21 8.32
C THR A 117 -7.99 6.94 9.54
N MET A 118 -8.06 7.74 10.60
CA MET A 118 -7.23 7.54 11.80
C MET A 118 -7.47 6.16 12.45
N CYS A 119 -8.73 5.78 12.63
CA CYS A 119 -9.11 4.49 13.22
C CYS A 119 -8.73 3.31 12.32
N THR A 120 -8.96 3.44 11.01
CA THR A 120 -8.68 2.37 10.03
C THR A 120 -7.19 2.19 9.74
N GLU A 121 -6.39 3.25 9.86
CA GLU A 121 -4.92 3.19 9.82
C GLU A 121 -4.38 2.54 11.10
N ALA A 122 -4.91 2.88 12.27
CA ALA A 122 -4.50 2.28 13.53
C ALA A 122 -4.77 0.76 13.57
N THR A 123 -6.01 0.35 13.30
CA THR A 123 -6.41 -1.07 13.23
C THR A 123 -5.68 -1.79 12.08
N GLY A 124 -5.57 -1.13 10.93
CA GLY A 124 -4.87 -1.62 9.77
C GLY A 124 -3.37 -1.83 9.97
N TYR A 125 -2.73 -1.02 10.80
CA TYR A 125 -1.35 -1.20 11.23
C TYR A 125 -1.17 -2.47 12.05
N VAL A 126 -2.08 -2.70 13.01
CA VAL A 126 -2.06 -3.92 13.85
C VAL A 126 -2.19 -5.15 12.97
N HIS A 127 -3.25 -5.18 12.17
CA HIS A 127 -3.56 -6.28 11.28
C HIS A 127 -2.46 -6.52 10.23
N GLY A 128 -1.91 -5.45 9.64
CA GLY A 128 -0.80 -5.58 8.68
C GLY A 128 0.48 -6.13 9.32
N THR A 129 0.77 -5.76 10.57
CA THR A 129 1.93 -6.27 11.30
C THR A 129 1.75 -7.73 11.70
N THR A 130 0.58 -8.12 12.21
CA THR A 130 0.28 -9.51 12.56
C THR A 130 0.27 -10.41 11.33
N LEU A 131 -0.33 -9.96 10.22
CA LEU A 131 -0.28 -10.67 8.94
C LEU A 131 1.15 -10.87 8.44
N LYS A 132 2.00 -9.84 8.55
CA LYS A 132 3.41 -9.92 8.17
C LYS A 132 4.16 -11.03 8.92
N TRP A 133 3.97 -11.11 10.24
CA TRP A 133 4.59 -12.15 11.06
C TRP A 133 3.97 -13.53 10.85
N GLY A 134 2.67 -13.59 10.56
CA GLY A 134 2.02 -14.83 10.09
C GLY A 134 2.65 -15.35 8.79
N LEU A 135 2.83 -14.48 7.79
CA LEU A 135 3.49 -14.83 6.53
C LEU A 135 4.97 -15.19 6.72
N ALA A 136 5.65 -14.58 7.69
CA ALA A 136 7.03 -14.93 8.02
C ALA A 136 7.13 -16.36 8.57
N LYS A 137 6.23 -16.73 9.48
CA LYS A 137 6.16 -18.09 10.04
C LYS A 137 5.90 -19.15 8.96
N GLU A 138 5.20 -18.78 7.89
CA GLU A 138 4.95 -19.64 6.73
C GLU A 138 6.06 -19.61 5.67
N GLY A 139 7.13 -18.83 5.86
CA GLY A 139 8.19 -18.66 4.85
C GLY A 139 7.74 -17.93 3.58
N ARG A 140 6.61 -17.22 3.63
CA ARG A 140 5.99 -16.53 2.48
C ARG A 140 6.24 -15.03 2.46
N LEU A 141 6.83 -14.48 3.52
CA LEU A 141 7.17 -13.06 3.60
C LEU A 141 8.40 -12.73 2.74
N LYS A 142 8.18 -12.05 1.61
CA LYS A 142 9.27 -11.62 0.70
C LYS A 142 9.66 -10.16 0.90
N PHE A 143 8.67 -9.29 1.10
CA PHE A 143 8.86 -7.86 1.27
C PHE A 143 8.29 -7.41 2.61
N ASN A 144 8.90 -6.39 3.19
CA ASN A 144 8.38 -5.72 4.38
C ASN A 144 6.98 -5.13 4.15
N ALA A 145 6.77 -4.55 2.96
CA ALA A 145 5.46 -4.06 2.52
C ALA A 145 4.69 -5.16 1.78
N ASN A 146 3.45 -5.42 2.18
CA ASN A 146 2.55 -6.36 1.51
C ASN A 146 1.19 -5.70 1.29
N LEU A 147 0.51 -6.10 0.21
CA LEU A 147 -0.89 -5.73 0.02
C LEU A 147 -1.75 -6.52 0.98
N ARG A 148 -2.08 -5.93 2.14
CA ARG A 148 -2.89 -6.59 3.18
C ARG A 148 -4.24 -7.11 2.66
N LEU A 149 -4.82 -6.41 1.68
CA LEU A 149 -6.09 -6.76 1.06
C LEU A 149 -6.02 -8.05 0.22
N PHE A 150 -4.83 -8.42 -0.28
CA PHE A 150 -4.63 -9.52 -1.22
C PHE A 150 -3.66 -10.60 -0.71
N SER A 151 -3.22 -10.48 0.55
CA SER A 151 -2.30 -11.43 1.18
C SER A 151 -3.00 -12.05 2.38
N ALA A 152 -2.83 -13.35 2.59
CA ALA A 152 -3.44 -14.06 3.71
C ALA A 152 -2.56 -15.25 4.14
N THR A 153 -2.61 -15.58 5.43
CA THR A 153 -2.04 -16.82 5.98
C THR A 153 -2.82 -18.04 5.51
N ASN A 154 -2.20 -19.22 5.63
CA ASN A 154 -2.84 -20.49 5.36
C ASN A 154 -4.04 -20.71 6.31
N GLY A 155 -5.13 -21.25 5.76
CA GLY A 155 -6.39 -21.42 6.47
C GLY A 155 -7.31 -20.21 6.33
N ALA A 156 -8.47 -20.42 5.70
CA ALA A 156 -9.41 -19.35 5.36
C ALA A 156 -9.93 -18.57 6.58
N LEU A 157 -10.17 -19.28 7.70
CA LEU A 157 -10.66 -18.74 8.97
C LEU A 157 -9.54 -18.45 9.99
N SER A 158 -8.26 -18.59 9.59
CA SER A 158 -7.16 -18.19 10.47
C SER A 158 -7.23 -16.69 10.76
N VAL A 159 -6.60 -16.24 11.84
CA VAL A 159 -6.69 -14.86 12.32
C VAL A 159 -6.23 -13.81 11.30
N ASN A 160 -5.33 -14.19 10.37
CA ASN A 160 -4.93 -13.36 9.23
C ASN A 160 -5.26 -14.05 7.88
N GLY A 161 -6.27 -14.91 7.89
CA GLY A 161 -6.74 -15.70 6.77
C GLY A 161 -7.63 -14.91 5.80
N ALA A 162 -7.95 -15.51 4.66
CA ALA A 162 -8.67 -14.84 3.58
C ALA A 162 -10.04 -14.28 4.02
N VAL A 163 -10.81 -15.02 4.82
CA VAL A 163 -12.15 -14.58 5.28
C VAL A 163 -12.04 -13.39 6.22
N VAL A 164 -11.09 -13.43 7.16
CA VAL A 164 -10.86 -12.31 8.10
C VAL A 164 -10.40 -11.06 7.34
N ASN A 165 -9.56 -11.22 6.32
CA ASN A 165 -9.09 -10.10 5.51
C ASN A 165 -10.21 -9.52 4.64
N ILE A 166 -11.09 -10.36 4.08
CA ILE A 166 -12.31 -9.91 3.39
C ILE A 166 -13.22 -9.16 4.35
N ALA A 167 -13.48 -9.70 5.55
CA ALA A 167 -14.31 -9.04 6.56
C ALA A 167 -13.74 -7.68 6.96
N SER A 168 -12.43 -7.61 7.22
CA SER A 168 -11.73 -6.35 7.52
C SER A 168 -11.81 -5.33 6.38
N THR A 169 -11.72 -5.81 5.14
CA THR A 169 -11.85 -4.99 3.91
C THR A 169 -13.28 -4.47 3.72
N LEU A 170 -14.29 -5.32 3.89
CA LEU A 170 -15.69 -4.89 3.83
C LEU A 170 -15.98 -3.87 4.92
N SER A 171 -15.51 -4.12 6.14
CA SER A 171 -15.66 -3.18 7.26
C SER A 171 -15.04 -1.81 6.96
N LEU A 172 -13.88 -1.80 6.30
CA LEU A 172 -13.21 -0.57 5.83
C LEU A 172 -14.03 0.17 4.77
N ILE A 173 -14.61 -0.55 3.81
CA ILE A 173 -15.43 0.06 2.74
C ILE A 173 -16.71 0.65 3.34
N PHE A 174 -17.39 -0.11 4.19
CA PHE A 174 -18.61 0.34 4.83
C PHE A 174 -18.38 1.49 5.81
N SER A 175 -17.23 1.59 6.48
CA SER A 175 -16.95 2.75 7.35
C SER A 175 -16.82 4.05 6.55
N TYR A 176 -16.16 4.05 5.39
CA TYR A 176 -16.12 5.23 4.51
C TYR A 176 -17.45 5.53 3.82
N ALA A 177 -18.21 4.51 3.42
CA ALA A 177 -19.55 4.71 2.86
C ALA A 177 -20.52 5.28 3.91
N ALA A 178 -20.47 4.76 5.13
CA ALA A 178 -21.27 5.25 6.25
C ALA A 178 -20.88 6.68 6.64
N SER A 179 -19.58 7.01 6.71
CA SER A 179 -19.15 8.39 7.01
C SER A 179 -19.61 9.39 5.94
N SER A 180 -19.63 8.97 4.67
CA SER A 180 -20.10 9.79 3.55
C SER A 180 -21.62 10.02 3.56
N THR A 181 -22.38 9.11 4.18
CA THR A 181 -23.85 9.20 4.30
C THR A 181 -24.33 9.76 5.64
N MET A 182 -23.42 10.05 6.57
CA MET A 182 -23.78 10.66 7.86
C MET A 182 -24.46 12.03 7.69
N LEU A 183 -24.00 12.81 6.70
CA LEU A 183 -24.56 14.13 6.37
C LEU A 183 -25.26 14.02 5.01
N MET A 184 -26.58 13.85 5.04
CA MET A 184 -27.40 13.91 3.82
C MET A 184 -27.65 15.38 3.53
N HIS A 185 -27.03 15.87 2.47
CA HIS A 185 -27.08 17.27 2.07
C HIS A 185 -28.41 17.57 1.39
N SER A 186 -29.06 18.68 1.76
CA SER A 186 -30.02 19.31 0.85
C SER A 186 -29.27 19.90 -0.35
N SER A 187 -29.93 19.99 -1.51
CA SER A 187 -29.37 20.34 -2.84
C SER A 187 -28.66 21.71 -2.97
N ILE A 188 -28.37 22.40 -1.86
CA ILE A 188 -27.80 23.75 -1.76
C ILE A 188 -26.26 23.71 -1.75
N LEU A 189 -25.61 22.79 -1.03
CA LEU A 189 -24.13 22.76 -0.94
C LEU A 189 -23.46 22.60 -2.31
N PRO A 190 -23.94 21.73 -3.22
CA PRO A 190 -23.33 21.59 -4.53
C PRO A 190 -23.47 22.86 -5.38
N LYS A 191 -24.62 23.52 -5.32
CA LYS A 191 -24.88 24.79 -6.04
C LYS A 191 -23.98 25.92 -5.56
N PHE A 192 -23.61 25.94 -4.27
CA PHE A 192 -22.67 26.92 -3.71
C PHE A 192 -21.23 26.69 -4.15
N LEU A 193 -20.71 25.45 -4.08
CA LEU A 193 -19.35 25.13 -4.53
C LEU A 193 -19.15 25.44 -6.02
N MET A 194 -20.22 25.43 -6.81
CA MET A 194 -20.24 25.80 -8.23
C MET A 194 -20.48 27.30 -8.48
N GLY A 195 -20.59 28.13 -7.44
CA GLY A 195 -20.83 29.58 -7.56
C GLY A 195 -22.21 29.95 -8.13
N GLN A 196 -23.14 29.00 -8.23
CA GLN A 196 -24.48 29.19 -8.81
C GLN A 196 -25.54 29.58 -7.77
N ALA A 197 -25.26 29.42 -6.48
CA ALA A 197 -26.10 29.94 -5.41
C ALA A 197 -25.69 31.39 -5.09
N THR A 198 -26.61 32.34 -5.25
CA THR A 198 -26.45 33.68 -4.66
C THR A 198 -26.30 33.54 -3.15
N ALA A 199 -25.41 34.32 -2.53
CA ALA A 199 -25.10 34.34 -1.10
C ALA A 199 -26.28 34.72 -0.16
N ALA A 200 -27.52 34.52 -0.59
CA ALA A 200 -28.72 34.66 0.22
C ALA A 200 -28.79 33.48 1.21
N SER A 201 -28.03 33.61 2.31
CA SER A 201 -28.38 33.41 3.73
C SER A 201 -29.39 32.33 4.17
N SER A 202 -29.80 31.41 3.31
CA SER A 202 -30.65 30.29 3.68
C SER A 202 -29.77 29.20 4.28
N PRO A 203 -29.94 28.84 5.56
CA PRO A 203 -29.16 27.78 6.17
C PRO A 203 -29.34 26.48 5.38
N SER A 204 -28.22 25.79 5.09
CA SER A 204 -28.30 24.45 4.51
C SER A 204 -28.99 23.54 5.51
N ILE A 205 -30.11 22.96 5.08
CA ILE A 205 -30.83 21.96 5.86
C ILE A 205 -30.04 20.66 5.69
N THR A 206 -29.41 20.20 6.76
CA THR A 206 -28.68 18.93 6.78
C THR A 206 -29.52 17.89 7.52
N VAL A 207 -29.71 16.74 6.89
CA VAL A 207 -30.45 15.62 7.49
C VAL A 207 -29.44 14.58 7.98
N ILE A 208 -29.56 14.20 9.25
CA ILE A 208 -28.74 13.15 9.85
C ILE A 208 -29.65 11.95 10.12
N SER A 209 -29.40 10.86 9.38
CA SER A 209 -30.07 9.58 9.59
C SER A 209 -29.41 8.82 10.74
N PHE A 210 -30.21 8.04 11.48
CA PHE A 210 -29.72 7.20 12.58
C PHE A 210 -28.84 6.03 12.11
N LEU A 211 -29.05 5.54 10.88
CA LEU A 211 -28.46 4.30 10.39
C LEU A 211 -26.95 4.41 10.08
N PRO A 212 -26.46 5.42 9.33
CA PRO A 212 -25.03 5.53 9.01
C PRO A 212 -24.12 5.57 10.25
N PRO A 213 -24.42 6.34 11.33
CA PRO A 213 -23.63 6.28 12.57
C PRO A 213 -23.57 4.89 13.20
N ILE A 214 -24.67 4.12 13.20
CA ILE A 214 -24.67 2.74 13.74
C ILE A 214 -23.75 1.84 12.92
N ILE A 215 -23.87 1.89 11.58
CA ILE A 215 -23.05 1.03 10.70
C ILE A 215 -21.58 1.43 10.77
N LEU A 216 -21.29 2.73 10.81
CA LEU A 216 -19.94 3.25 11.02
C LEU A 216 -19.37 2.73 12.35
N GLY A 217 -20.13 2.85 13.44
CA GLY A 217 -19.69 2.40 14.74
C GLY A 217 -19.47 0.88 14.81
N ALA A 218 -20.39 0.09 14.24
CA ALA A 218 -20.28 -1.36 14.19
C ALA A 218 -19.07 -1.84 13.38
N THR A 219 -18.80 -1.21 12.23
CA THR A 219 -17.65 -1.55 11.38
C THR A 219 -16.31 -1.18 12.02
N LEU A 220 -16.23 -0.04 12.73
CA LEU A 220 -15.03 0.32 13.50
C LEU A 220 -14.78 -0.65 14.66
N ILE A 221 -15.83 -1.04 15.39
CA ILE A 221 -15.72 -2.03 16.47
C ILE A 221 -15.28 -3.39 15.90
N LEU A 222 -15.86 -3.85 14.80
CA LEU A 222 -15.46 -5.09 14.14
C LEU A 222 -13.97 -5.07 13.78
N GLN A 223 -13.48 -4.00 13.17
CA GLN A 223 -12.05 -3.86 12.85
C GLN A 223 -11.16 -3.89 14.09
N ALA A 224 -11.56 -3.22 15.17
CA ALA A 224 -10.82 -3.23 16.42
C ALA A 224 -10.81 -4.62 17.08
N ILE A 225 -11.92 -5.35 17.06
CA ILE A 225 -12.00 -6.73 17.56
C ILE A 225 -11.08 -7.64 16.74
N LEU A 226 -11.16 -7.59 15.41
CA LEU A 226 -10.27 -8.37 14.54
C LEU A 226 -8.80 -8.03 14.80
N GLY A 227 -8.47 -6.75 15.00
CA GLY A 227 -7.15 -6.31 15.40
C GLY A 227 -6.69 -6.84 16.77
N LEU A 228 -7.57 -6.86 17.77
CA LEU A 228 -7.30 -7.39 19.11
C LEU A 228 -7.10 -8.90 19.12
N VAL A 229 -7.91 -9.64 18.35
CA VAL A 229 -7.74 -11.09 18.16
C VAL A 229 -6.40 -11.36 17.49
N ALA A 230 -6.07 -10.62 16.43
CA ALA A 230 -4.76 -10.72 15.75
C ALA A 230 -3.58 -10.39 16.66
N PHE A 231 -3.70 -9.34 17.45
CA PHE A 231 -2.70 -8.93 18.44
C PHE A 231 -2.47 -10.00 19.51
N SER A 232 -3.54 -10.63 20.00
CA SER A 232 -3.47 -11.63 21.08
C SER A 232 -2.94 -12.98 20.61
N HIS A 233 -3.29 -13.41 19.40
CA HIS A 233 -2.93 -14.75 18.90
C HIS A 233 -1.63 -14.78 18.08
N THR A 234 -1.12 -13.65 17.62
CA THR A 234 0.09 -13.61 16.79
C THR A 234 1.30 -13.20 17.63
N HIS A 235 2.30 -14.06 17.72
CA HIS A 235 3.58 -13.67 18.31
C HIS A 235 4.30 -12.69 17.37
N VAL A 236 4.41 -11.43 17.80
CA VAL A 236 5.08 -10.34 17.07
C VAL A 236 6.37 -9.95 17.80
N PRO A 237 7.56 -10.34 17.28
CA PRO A 237 8.86 -9.96 17.84
C PRO A 237 9.11 -8.46 17.84
N THR A 238 8.74 -7.78 16.75
CA THR A 238 8.83 -6.32 16.65
C THR A 238 7.60 -5.69 16.01
N TRP A 239 7.19 -4.57 16.62
CA TRP A 239 6.18 -3.64 16.12
C TRP A 239 6.81 -2.43 15.42
N SER A 240 8.09 -2.50 15.04
CA SER A 240 8.72 -1.51 14.16
C SER A 240 8.19 -1.66 12.74
N SER A 241 8.08 -0.53 12.02
CA SER A 241 7.77 -0.53 10.58
C SER A 241 9.01 -0.45 9.70
N SER A 242 10.20 -0.35 10.31
CA SER A 242 11.48 -0.32 9.59
C SER A 242 11.73 -1.64 8.89
N PRO A 243 12.13 -1.62 7.60
CA PRO A 243 12.54 -2.85 6.92
C PRO A 243 13.81 -3.44 7.55
N LEU A 244 14.66 -2.63 8.19
CA LEU A 244 15.89 -3.09 8.83
C LEU A 244 15.63 -3.81 10.15
N ASP A 245 14.74 -3.28 11.00
CA ASP A 245 14.37 -3.94 12.27
C ASP A 245 13.68 -5.27 12.01
N ILE A 246 12.79 -5.30 11.02
CA ILE A 246 12.07 -6.51 10.65
C ILE A 246 13.02 -7.55 10.07
N THR A 247 13.93 -7.15 9.18
CA THR A 247 14.91 -8.09 8.62
C THR A 247 15.85 -8.61 9.71
N SER A 248 16.34 -7.73 10.59
CA SER A 248 17.19 -8.13 11.72
C SER A 248 16.49 -9.13 12.64
N ALA A 249 15.22 -8.89 12.98
CA ALA A 249 14.42 -9.82 13.79
C ALA A 249 14.17 -11.15 13.06
N LEU A 250 13.95 -11.14 11.75
CA LEU A 250 13.77 -12.35 10.95
C LEU A 250 15.06 -13.19 10.87
N VAL A 251 16.22 -12.54 10.76
CA VAL A 251 17.54 -13.20 10.82
C VAL A 251 17.78 -13.77 12.22
N HIS A 252 17.51 -12.99 13.27
CA HIS A 252 17.66 -13.43 14.66
C HIS A 252 16.84 -14.68 15.00
N HIS A 253 15.61 -14.74 14.52
CA HIS A 253 14.73 -15.90 14.74
C HIS A 253 14.94 -17.04 13.73
N GLY A 254 15.92 -16.94 12.84
CA GLY A 254 16.26 -17.98 11.86
C GLY A 254 15.23 -18.14 10.73
N TYR A 255 14.30 -17.19 10.56
CA TYR A 255 13.34 -17.20 9.44
C TYR A 255 14.00 -16.86 8.11
N VAL A 256 15.11 -16.12 8.14
CA VAL A 256 15.90 -15.73 6.97
C VAL A 256 17.37 -15.94 7.28
N GLN A 257 18.10 -16.54 6.34
CA GLN A 257 19.54 -16.74 6.43
C GLN A 257 20.24 -15.85 5.40
N CYS A 258 21.30 -15.17 5.81
CA CYS A 258 22.16 -14.42 4.91
C CYS A 258 22.78 -15.37 3.89
N ARG A 259 22.72 -15.01 2.60
CA ARG A 259 23.42 -15.74 1.54
C ARG A 259 24.76 -15.05 1.28
N PRO A 260 25.89 -15.77 1.37
CA PRO A 260 27.20 -15.20 1.08
C PRO A 260 27.28 -14.80 -0.41
N GLN A 261 28.21 -13.89 -0.74
CA GLN A 261 28.50 -13.47 -2.12
C GLN A 261 27.30 -12.83 -2.85
N ARG A 262 26.61 -11.92 -2.15
CA ARG A 262 25.50 -11.14 -2.70
C ARG A 262 25.54 -9.68 -2.25
N CYS A 263 26.72 -9.17 -1.91
CA CYS A 263 26.89 -7.88 -1.23
C CYS A 263 26.62 -6.66 -2.13
N MET A 264 26.56 -6.88 -3.45
CA MET A 264 26.28 -5.84 -4.45
C MET A 264 25.05 -6.12 -5.32
N ARG A 265 24.24 -7.12 -4.96
CA ARG A 265 23.12 -7.57 -5.80
C ARG A 265 21.80 -6.88 -5.43
N PRO A 266 21.16 -6.15 -6.37
CA PRO A 266 19.84 -5.58 -6.14
C PRO A 266 18.77 -6.67 -6.09
N VAL A 267 17.60 -6.35 -5.54
CA VAL A 267 16.44 -7.26 -5.51
C VAL A 267 15.99 -7.73 -6.90
N SER A 268 16.25 -6.97 -7.98
CA SER A 268 15.93 -7.42 -9.34
C SER A 268 16.70 -8.68 -9.77
N MET A 269 17.86 -8.95 -9.16
CA MET A 269 18.74 -10.08 -9.45
C MET A 269 18.55 -11.22 -8.43
N THR A 270 17.43 -11.25 -7.70
CA THR A 270 17.17 -12.29 -6.68
C THR A 270 17.04 -13.70 -7.31
N LYS A 271 16.60 -13.78 -8.57
CA LYS A 271 16.37 -15.04 -9.28
C LYS A 271 17.61 -15.62 -9.95
N ASP A 272 18.67 -14.82 -10.08
CA ASP A 272 19.87 -15.26 -10.77
C ASP A 272 20.59 -16.24 -9.86
N SER A 273 20.77 -17.47 -10.35
CA SER A 273 21.43 -18.57 -9.63
C SER A 273 22.94 -18.42 -9.58
N HIS A 274 23.51 -17.58 -10.43
CA HIS A 274 24.94 -17.31 -10.47
C HIS A 274 25.33 -16.41 -9.31
N ASN A 275 26.42 -16.73 -8.59
CA ASN A 275 27.05 -15.89 -7.57
C ASN A 275 28.24 -15.11 -8.15
N ASP A 276 28.21 -14.82 -9.46
CA ASP A 276 29.31 -14.12 -10.11
C ASP A 276 29.45 -12.70 -9.55
N PRO A 277 30.69 -12.24 -9.34
CA PRO A 277 30.96 -10.88 -8.91
C PRO A 277 30.35 -9.87 -9.88
N ILE A 278 29.79 -8.78 -9.34
CA ILE A 278 29.12 -7.75 -10.15
C ILE A 278 29.74 -6.38 -9.90
N ARG A 279 29.76 -5.54 -10.94
CA ARG A 279 30.12 -4.14 -10.81
C ARG A 279 28.95 -3.33 -10.22
N PRO A 280 29.23 -2.32 -9.39
CA PRO A 280 28.21 -1.40 -8.89
C PRO A 280 27.50 -0.67 -10.04
N MET A 281 26.20 -0.43 -9.89
CA MET A 281 25.43 0.33 -10.88
C MET A 281 25.31 1.81 -10.49
N PRO A 282 25.53 2.77 -11.40
CA PRO A 282 25.38 4.20 -11.09
C PRO A 282 23.92 4.58 -10.79
N ARG A 283 22.97 3.82 -11.35
CA ARG A 283 21.53 3.95 -11.10
C ARG A 283 20.91 2.58 -10.93
N GLN A 284 20.04 2.48 -9.94
CA GLN A 284 19.45 1.22 -9.55
C GLN A 284 18.07 1.05 -10.21
N PRO A 285 17.61 -0.19 -10.42
CA PRO A 285 16.29 -0.47 -10.96
C PRO A 285 15.19 0.19 -10.14
N SER A 286 14.12 0.65 -10.79
CA SER A 286 12.99 1.30 -10.11
C SER A 286 12.07 0.29 -9.41
N ILE A 287 11.12 0.76 -8.61
CA ILE A 287 10.09 -0.09 -8.01
C ILE A 287 9.29 -0.81 -9.11
N TRP A 288 8.97 -0.08 -10.18
CA TRP A 288 8.25 -0.58 -11.35
C TRP A 288 8.88 -1.85 -11.94
N SER A 289 10.20 -1.85 -12.14
CA SER A 289 10.91 -2.99 -12.73
C SER A 289 11.11 -4.14 -11.75
N THR A 290 11.05 -3.87 -10.45
CA THR A 290 11.55 -4.80 -9.43
C THR A 290 10.44 -5.49 -8.64
N HIS A 291 9.31 -4.83 -8.44
CA HIS A 291 8.19 -5.36 -7.69
C HIS A 291 6.98 -5.63 -8.58
N LYS A 292 6.59 -6.90 -8.78
CA LYS A 292 5.52 -7.31 -9.71
C LYS A 292 4.17 -6.61 -9.49
N ALA A 293 3.85 -6.24 -8.25
CA ALA A 293 2.58 -5.55 -7.96
C ALA A 293 2.61 -4.06 -8.27
N ALA A 294 3.78 -3.41 -8.31
CA ALA A 294 3.86 -1.97 -8.53
C ALA A 294 3.29 -1.52 -9.89
N PRO A 295 3.64 -2.15 -11.04
CA PRO A 295 3.01 -1.80 -12.31
C PRO A 295 1.49 -2.07 -12.27
N ARG A 296 1.05 -3.15 -11.62
CA ARG A 296 -0.39 -3.46 -11.49
C ARG A 296 -1.14 -2.38 -10.72
N VAL A 297 -0.55 -1.83 -9.66
CA VAL A 297 -1.13 -0.71 -8.90
C VAL A 297 -1.25 0.53 -9.78
N VAL A 298 -0.20 0.89 -10.53
CA VAL A 298 -0.26 2.07 -11.41
C VAL A 298 -1.30 1.89 -12.52
N TRP A 299 -1.36 0.71 -13.14
CA TRP A 299 -2.38 0.38 -14.13
C TRP A 299 -3.79 0.42 -13.53
N PHE A 300 -3.96 -0.08 -12.30
CA PHE A 300 -5.24 -0.05 -11.62
C PHE A 300 -5.70 1.39 -11.33
N VAL A 301 -4.82 2.24 -10.80
CA VAL A 301 -5.13 3.67 -10.55
C VAL A 301 -5.49 4.40 -11.85
N SER A 302 -4.71 4.16 -12.91
CA SER A 302 -4.94 4.77 -14.23
C SER A 302 -6.24 4.26 -14.87
N GLY A 303 -6.52 2.96 -14.72
CA GLY A 303 -7.77 2.35 -15.16
C GLY A 303 -8.99 2.92 -14.43
N THR A 304 -8.89 3.16 -13.11
CA THR A 304 -9.95 3.84 -12.35
C THR A 304 -10.20 5.26 -12.85
N LEU A 305 -9.15 6.02 -13.17
CA LEU A 305 -9.28 7.35 -13.77
C LEU A 305 -10.05 7.29 -15.10
N VAL A 306 -9.65 6.39 -16.01
CA VAL A 306 -10.31 6.23 -17.32
C VAL A 306 -11.76 5.78 -17.16
N ALA A 307 -12.02 4.83 -16.25
CA ALA A 307 -13.37 4.35 -15.95
C ALA A 307 -14.27 5.49 -15.43
N TRP A 308 -13.74 6.34 -14.54
CA TRP A 308 -14.51 7.48 -14.01
C TRP A 308 -14.77 8.56 -15.06
N ALA A 309 -13.77 8.87 -15.89
CA ALA A 309 -13.94 9.79 -17.02
C ALA A 309 -14.97 9.26 -18.03
N GLY A 310 -14.90 7.96 -18.35
CA GLY A 310 -15.88 7.29 -19.21
C GLY A 310 -17.29 7.32 -18.63
N TRP A 311 -17.43 7.08 -17.32
CA TRP A 311 -18.71 7.20 -16.61
C TRP A 311 -19.29 8.61 -16.71
N ILE A 312 -18.48 9.64 -16.50
CA ILE A 312 -18.91 11.04 -16.67
C ILE A 312 -19.38 11.27 -18.12
N CYS A 313 -18.60 10.86 -19.13
CA CYS A 313 -19.04 10.97 -20.52
C CYS A 313 -20.39 10.28 -20.76
N ILE A 314 -20.61 9.08 -20.23
CA ILE A 314 -21.89 8.37 -20.35
C ILE A 314 -23.02 9.20 -19.72
N VAL A 315 -22.85 9.70 -18.51
CA VAL A 315 -23.85 10.53 -17.82
C VAL A 315 -24.18 11.81 -18.60
N TRP A 316 -23.19 12.40 -19.28
CA TRP A 316 -23.37 13.60 -20.10
C TRP A 316 -24.08 13.35 -21.44
N PHE A 317 -23.78 12.23 -22.11
CA PHE A 317 -24.29 11.94 -23.45
C PHE A 317 -25.55 11.06 -23.47
N VAL A 318 -25.80 10.31 -22.41
CA VAL A 318 -27.06 9.57 -22.24
C VAL A 318 -28.00 10.51 -21.50
N PRO A 319 -29.02 11.11 -22.16
CA PRO A 319 -29.99 11.94 -21.47
C PRO A 319 -30.51 11.14 -20.28
N PRO A 320 -30.51 11.70 -19.05
CA PRO A 320 -30.77 10.91 -17.87
C PRO A 320 -32.12 10.26 -18.09
N PRO A 321 -32.20 8.93 -18.24
CA PRO A 321 -33.49 8.32 -18.09
C PRO A 321 -33.91 8.71 -16.68
N ASP A 322 -35.19 9.03 -16.48
CA ASP A 322 -35.75 9.18 -15.14
C ASP A 322 -35.40 7.99 -14.21
N ALA A 323 -34.88 6.89 -14.81
CA ALA A 323 -34.31 5.67 -14.22
C ALA A 323 -32.91 5.75 -13.58
N LEU A 324 -32.06 6.77 -13.78
CA LEU A 324 -30.78 6.84 -13.03
C LEU A 324 -30.99 7.31 -11.58
N TRP A 325 -32.17 7.87 -11.30
CA TRP A 325 -32.65 8.20 -9.97
C TRP A 325 -33.48 7.02 -9.46
N PHE A 326 -32.88 6.16 -8.63
CA PHE A 326 -33.67 5.18 -7.89
C PHE A 326 -34.51 5.91 -6.83
N ARG A 327 -35.66 6.44 -7.24
CA ARG A 327 -36.67 6.99 -6.32
C ARG A 327 -37.30 5.83 -5.57
N THR A 328 -36.73 5.52 -4.42
CA THR A 328 -37.25 4.47 -3.53
C THR A 328 -38.47 5.03 -2.82
N SER A 329 -39.65 4.81 -3.39
CA SER A 329 -40.89 5.43 -2.90
C SER A 329 -41.40 4.82 -1.59
N GLU A 330 -40.96 3.62 -1.18
CA GLU A 330 -41.52 2.95 0.00
C GLU A 330 -40.46 2.23 0.86
N ALA A 331 -40.60 2.41 2.18
CA ALA A 331 -39.72 2.03 3.31
C ALA A 331 -38.43 2.87 3.49
N PRO A 332 -38.37 3.78 4.49
CA PRO A 332 -37.18 4.60 4.75
C PRO A 332 -35.95 3.77 5.14
N LEU A 333 -36.12 2.59 5.75
CA LEU A 333 -34.96 1.77 6.13
C LEU A 333 -34.37 0.99 4.94
N GLY A 334 -35.21 0.34 4.14
CA GLY A 334 -34.78 -0.47 3.00
C GLY A 334 -34.09 0.38 1.92
N SER A 335 -34.66 1.55 1.65
CA SER A 335 -34.07 2.56 0.75
C SER A 335 -32.70 3.05 1.22
N LEU A 336 -32.55 3.34 2.52
CA LEU A 336 -31.27 3.76 3.10
C LEU A 336 -30.22 2.65 3.04
N MET A 337 -30.59 1.41 3.37
CA MET A 337 -29.69 0.26 3.27
C MET A 337 -29.22 0.02 1.83
N LEU A 338 -30.15 0.05 0.88
CA LEU A 338 -29.84 -0.12 -0.54
C LEU A 338 -28.92 1.01 -1.04
N SER A 339 -29.22 2.25 -0.68
CA SER A 339 -28.39 3.41 -1.04
C SER A 339 -26.98 3.31 -0.47
N LEU A 340 -26.86 2.86 0.78
CA LEU A 340 -25.56 2.60 1.40
C LEU A 340 -24.81 1.47 0.69
N MET A 341 -25.49 0.40 0.27
CA MET A 341 -24.86 -0.69 -0.50
C MET A 341 -24.31 -0.20 -1.83
N TYR A 342 -25.06 0.62 -2.57
CA TYR A 342 -24.57 1.25 -3.81
C TYR A 342 -23.37 2.15 -3.55
N LEU A 343 -23.44 2.99 -2.50
CA LEU A 343 -22.33 3.85 -2.15
C LEU A 343 -21.10 3.06 -1.69
N ALA A 344 -21.28 1.97 -0.94
CA ALA A 344 -20.22 1.06 -0.53
C ALA A 344 -19.58 0.39 -1.75
N ALA A 345 -20.37 -0.05 -2.73
CA ALA A 345 -19.84 -0.60 -3.98
C ALA A 345 -18.98 0.44 -4.72
N ALA A 346 -19.44 1.69 -4.81
CA ALA A 346 -18.67 2.76 -5.46
C ALA A 346 -17.41 3.16 -4.65
N GLN A 347 -17.53 3.30 -3.33
CA GLN A 347 -16.41 3.56 -2.41
C GLN A 347 -15.37 2.43 -2.40
N SER A 348 -15.76 1.19 -2.70
CA SER A 348 -14.83 0.06 -2.71
C SER A 348 -13.69 0.29 -3.68
N VAL A 349 -13.97 0.87 -4.86
CA VAL A 349 -12.96 1.18 -5.87
C VAL A 349 -11.95 2.19 -5.34
N VAL A 350 -12.42 3.32 -4.79
CA VAL A 350 -11.56 4.37 -4.23
C VAL A 350 -10.72 3.83 -3.06
N THR A 351 -11.36 3.08 -2.16
CA THR A 351 -10.70 2.46 -1.00
C THR A 351 -9.57 1.52 -1.44
N ILE A 352 -9.86 0.60 -2.37
CA ILE A 352 -8.86 -0.36 -2.85
C ILE A 352 -7.72 0.35 -3.59
N VAL A 353 -8.03 1.38 -4.40
CA VAL A 353 -7.01 2.18 -5.10
C VAL A 353 -6.05 2.83 -4.09
N LEU A 354 -6.58 3.53 -3.08
CA LEU A 354 -5.75 4.25 -2.11
C LEU A 354 -4.89 3.31 -1.23
N HIS A 355 -5.41 2.14 -0.88
CA HIS A 355 -4.62 1.14 -0.17
C HIS A 355 -3.61 0.42 -1.08
N CYS A 356 -3.89 0.28 -2.38
CA CYS A 356 -2.90 -0.16 -3.34
C CYS A 356 -1.74 0.84 -3.48
N CYS A 357 -2.05 2.14 -3.51
CA CYS A 357 -1.06 3.23 -3.52
C CYS A 357 -0.13 3.20 -2.29
N GLU A 358 -0.66 2.77 -1.15
CA GLU A 358 0.09 2.62 0.10
C GLU A 358 1.24 1.62 -0.02
N LEU A 359 1.07 0.55 -0.80
CA LEU A 359 2.15 -0.40 -1.09
C LEU A 359 3.33 0.31 -1.76
N VAL A 360 3.07 1.05 -2.84
CA VAL A 360 4.12 1.71 -3.65
C VAL A 360 4.85 2.77 -2.82
N THR A 361 4.12 3.56 -2.04
CA THR A 361 4.73 4.57 -1.16
C THR A 361 5.52 3.95 -0.01
N THR A 362 5.09 2.79 0.52
CA THR A 362 5.82 2.04 1.54
C THR A 362 7.11 1.44 0.98
N LEU A 363 7.08 0.81 -0.20
CA LEU A 363 8.29 0.32 -0.88
C LEU A 363 9.30 1.45 -1.12
N ALA A 364 8.83 2.63 -1.54
CA ALA A 364 9.67 3.80 -1.73
C ALA A 364 10.24 4.33 -0.42
N ARG A 365 9.48 4.30 0.67
CA ARG A 365 9.93 4.70 2.01
C ARG A 365 10.99 3.74 2.53
N ASP A 366 10.77 2.44 2.37
CA ASP A 366 11.69 1.41 2.84
C ASP A 366 13.04 1.50 2.12
N GLU A 367 13.04 1.81 0.82
CA GLU A 367 14.27 2.13 0.08
C GLU A 367 14.98 3.37 0.61
N VAL A 368 14.24 4.43 0.98
CA VAL A 368 14.85 5.63 1.59
C VAL A 368 15.51 5.31 2.93
N VAL A 369 14.91 4.44 3.74
CA VAL A 369 15.49 3.96 5.01
C VAL A 369 16.80 3.20 4.73
N TRP A 370 16.80 2.28 3.76
CA TRP A 370 18.01 1.55 3.37
C TRP A 370 19.11 2.49 2.85
N ARG A 371 18.74 3.45 2.00
CA ARG A 371 19.66 4.46 1.42
C ARG A 371 20.29 5.39 2.43
N ALA A 372 19.73 5.50 3.63
CA ALA A 372 20.35 6.26 4.70
C ALA A 372 21.68 5.65 5.16
N ALA A 373 21.92 4.35 4.91
CA ALA A 373 23.14 3.67 5.32
C ALA A 373 24.39 4.19 4.60
N SER A 374 24.28 4.64 3.35
CA SER A 374 25.42 5.24 2.63
C SER A 374 25.64 6.72 2.95
N LYS A 375 24.86 7.31 3.87
CA LYS A 375 25.03 8.70 4.30
C LYS A 375 25.87 8.78 5.56
N THR A 376 26.44 9.96 5.81
CA THR A 376 27.23 10.26 7.01
C THR A 376 26.47 10.08 8.33
N GLN A 377 25.13 10.08 8.30
CA GLN A 377 24.28 9.85 9.49
C GLN A 377 23.99 8.36 9.77
N GLY A 378 24.23 7.49 8.78
CA GLY A 378 23.86 6.08 8.81
C GLY A 378 22.35 5.83 8.75
N ALA A 379 21.98 4.57 8.52
CA ALA A 379 20.60 4.11 8.67
C ALA A 379 20.36 3.68 10.12
N ARG A 380 19.36 4.29 10.75
CA ARG A 380 18.94 3.92 12.10
C ARG A 380 17.64 3.11 12.04
N PRO A 381 17.45 2.13 12.95
CA PRO A 381 16.16 1.59 13.32
C PRO A 381 15.08 2.67 13.39
N ALA A 382 13.87 2.32 12.98
CA ALA A 382 12.76 3.23 13.13
C ALA A 382 12.49 3.40 14.62
N GLY A 383 12.63 4.61 15.14
CA GLY A 383 12.08 4.96 16.44
C GLY A 383 10.55 5.02 16.38
N ASN A 384 9.95 6.11 16.85
CA ASN A 384 8.49 6.25 16.83
C ASN A 384 7.90 6.06 15.41
N PRO A 385 7.00 5.06 15.18
CA PRO A 385 6.47 4.76 13.86
C PRO A 385 5.71 5.93 13.23
N LEU A 386 5.03 6.75 14.04
CA LEU A 386 4.34 7.96 13.55
C LEU A 386 5.34 8.98 12.97
N LYS A 387 6.47 9.16 13.66
CA LYS A 387 7.53 10.08 13.20
C LYS A 387 8.14 9.59 11.88
N VAL A 388 8.26 8.28 11.68
CA VAL A 388 8.79 7.71 10.43
C VAL A 388 7.84 7.93 9.26
N VAL A 389 6.54 7.71 9.47
CA VAL A 389 5.52 7.95 8.43
C VAL A 389 5.47 9.44 8.07
N LEU A 390 5.42 10.33 9.05
CA LEU A 390 5.33 11.78 8.82
C LEU A 390 6.61 12.38 8.22
N ARG A 391 7.78 11.77 8.44
CA ARG A 391 9.05 12.21 7.85
C ARG A 391 9.16 11.89 6.35
N SER A 392 8.42 10.89 5.87
CA SER A 392 8.34 10.57 4.45
C SER A 392 7.23 11.38 3.80
N TRP A 393 7.58 12.44 3.06
CA TRP A 393 6.59 13.29 2.39
C TRP A 393 5.63 12.49 1.48
N LYS A 394 6.09 11.37 0.90
CA LYS A 394 5.26 10.49 0.06
C LYS A 394 4.16 9.80 0.87
N SER A 395 4.53 9.28 2.05
CA SER A 395 3.61 8.59 2.95
C SER A 395 2.69 9.58 3.64
N ALA A 396 3.21 10.73 4.06
CA ALA A 396 2.43 11.82 4.64
C ALA A 396 1.41 12.39 3.64
N ALA A 397 1.81 12.62 2.38
CA ALA A 397 0.91 13.08 1.32
C ALA A 397 -0.24 12.10 1.11
N LEU A 398 0.04 10.79 1.02
CA LEU A 398 -1.01 9.79 0.86
C LEU A 398 -1.91 9.68 2.11
N LEU A 399 -1.34 9.75 3.31
CA LEU A 399 -2.10 9.72 4.57
C LEU A 399 -3.08 10.90 4.69
N LEU A 400 -2.68 12.09 4.26
CA LEU A 400 -3.55 13.28 4.22
C LEU A 400 -4.54 13.24 3.05
N ALA A 401 -4.15 12.66 1.91
CA ALA A 401 -5.01 12.53 0.75
C ALA A 401 -6.17 11.56 0.99
N LYS A 402 -5.98 10.48 1.76
CA LYS A 402 -7.04 9.50 2.04
C LYS A 402 -8.35 10.13 2.55
N PRO A 403 -8.37 10.85 3.69
CA PRO A 403 -9.62 11.41 4.19
C PRO A 403 -10.19 12.48 3.27
N ALA A 404 -9.33 13.28 2.62
CA ALA A 404 -9.76 14.30 1.67
C ALA A 404 -10.42 13.69 0.43
N ILE A 405 -9.85 12.62 -0.14
CA ILE A 405 -10.40 11.93 -1.32
C ILE A 405 -11.69 11.20 -0.99
N HIS A 406 -11.76 10.51 0.16
CA HIS A 406 -13.00 9.84 0.58
C HIS A 406 -14.13 10.84 0.86
N TRP A 407 -13.81 11.94 1.54
CA TRP A 407 -14.76 13.03 1.77
C TRP A 407 -15.23 13.65 0.46
N TYR A 408 -14.29 14.00 -0.42
CA TYR A 408 -14.59 14.60 -1.71
C TYR A 408 -15.42 13.66 -2.59
N PHE A 409 -15.11 12.36 -2.58
CA PHE A 409 -15.95 11.34 -3.23
C PHE A 409 -17.38 11.32 -2.66
N GLY A 410 -17.53 11.38 -1.33
CA GLY A 410 -18.84 11.40 -0.66
C GLY A 410 -19.69 12.63 -1.00
N ILE A 411 -19.06 13.78 -1.31
CA ILE A 411 -19.78 14.95 -1.85
C ILE A 411 -20.23 14.70 -3.29
N ASN A 412 -19.47 13.97 -4.09
CA ASN A 412 -19.79 13.73 -5.49
C ASN A 412 -20.85 12.62 -5.68
N VAL A 413 -20.91 11.69 -4.74
CA VAL A 413 -21.83 10.55 -4.73
C VAL A 413 -22.53 10.53 -3.37
N SER A 414 -23.72 11.11 -3.30
CA SER A 414 -24.45 11.28 -2.04
C SER A 414 -25.87 10.74 -2.12
N VAL A 415 -26.47 10.51 -0.96
CA VAL A 415 -27.88 10.14 -0.83
C VAL A 415 -28.64 11.38 -0.37
N THR A 416 -29.59 11.84 -1.16
CA THR A 416 -30.41 13.02 -0.86
C THR A 416 -31.75 12.59 -0.27
N ALA A 417 -32.18 13.26 0.80
CA ALA A 417 -33.46 12.99 1.42
C ALA A 417 -34.61 13.22 0.42
N GLY A 418 -35.43 12.20 0.18
CA GLY A 418 -36.59 12.25 -0.73
C GLY A 418 -36.29 11.98 -2.21
N GLU A 419 -35.04 12.12 -2.65
CA GLU A 419 -34.65 11.91 -4.06
C GLU A 419 -33.78 10.65 -4.25
N GLY A 420 -33.33 10.02 -3.17
CA GLY A 420 -32.58 8.77 -3.21
C GLY A 420 -31.11 8.97 -3.53
N PHE A 421 -30.51 8.01 -4.24
CA PHE A 421 -29.10 8.05 -4.63
C PHE A 421 -28.88 9.07 -5.76
N GLN A 422 -27.93 9.99 -5.56
CA GLN A 422 -27.65 11.08 -6.49
C GLN A 422 -26.16 11.15 -6.80
N VAL A 423 -25.82 11.27 -8.09
CA VAL A 423 -24.50 11.68 -8.54
C VAL A 423 -24.57 13.18 -8.84
N LEU A 424 -23.77 13.97 -8.12
CA LEU A 424 -23.79 15.42 -8.22
C LEU A 424 -22.86 15.91 -9.33
N TRP A 425 -23.20 17.04 -9.95
CA TRP A 425 -22.43 17.67 -11.05
C TRP A 425 -20.96 17.95 -10.71
N ILE A 426 -20.62 18.14 -9.42
CA ILE A 426 -19.23 18.32 -8.97
C ILE A 426 -18.37 17.08 -9.28
N ALA A 427 -19.00 15.92 -9.55
CA ALA A 427 -18.30 14.68 -9.90
C ALA A 427 -17.37 14.84 -11.12
N GLU A 428 -17.61 15.84 -11.97
CA GLU A 428 -16.77 16.23 -13.12
C GLU A 428 -15.32 16.55 -12.75
N TYR A 429 -15.07 17.00 -11.52
CA TYR A 429 -13.74 17.38 -11.06
C TYR A 429 -13.00 16.23 -10.33
N PHE A 430 -13.70 15.14 -9.96
CA PHE A 430 -13.08 13.97 -9.36
C PHE A 430 -11.98 13.30 -10.22
N PRO A 431 -12.09 13.23 -11.57
CA PRO A 431 -10.99 12.83 -12.44
C PRO A 431 -9.69 13.59 -12.23
N ILE A 432 -9.75 14.90 -11.90
CA ILE A 432 -8.54 15.69 -11.64
C ILE A 432 -7.82 15.15 -10.42
N VAL A 433 -8.55 14.83 -9.35
CA VAL A 433 -8.00 14.24 -8.13
C VAL A 433 -7.40 12.86 -8.41
N LEU A 434 -8.11 12.00 -9.15
CA LEU A 434 -7.60 10.69 -9.56
C LEU A 434 -6.37 10.80 -10.46
N PHE A 435 -6.32 11.78 -11.36
CA PHE A 435 -5.17 12.06 -12.22
C PHE A 435 -3.96 12.47 -11.40
N LEU A 436 -4.12 13.35 -10.41
CA LEU A 436 -3.03 13.74 -9.51
C LEU A 436 -2.48 12.53 -8.73
N VAL A 437 -3.35 11.64 -8.25
CA VAL A 437 -2.95 10.38 -7.60
C VAL A 437 -2.21 9.46 -8.58
N ALA A 438 -2.71 9.31 -9.82
CA ALA A 438 -2.09 8.50 -10.85
C ALA A 438 -0.68 9.00 -11.21
N VAL A 439 -0.53 10.31 -11.42
CA VAL A 439 0.76 10.96 -11.68
C VAL A 439 1.71 10.76 -10.50
N PHE A 440 1.25 11.03 -9.28
CA PHE A 440 2.04 10.86 -8.06
C PHE A 440 2.58 9.43 -7.94
N ILE A 441 1.72 8.42 -8.06
CA ILE A 441 2.11 7.02 -7.90
C ILE A 441 3.00 6.54 -9.05
N THR A 442 2.75 7.02 -10.28
CA THR A 442 3.61 6.73 -11.44
C THR A 442 5.02 7.28 -11.24
N ILE A 443 5.15 8.52 -10.79
CA ILE A 443 6.45 9.14 -10.48
C ILE A 443 7.17 8.34 -9.39
N VAL A 444 6.47 7.98 -8.30
CA VAL A 444 7.06 7.21 -7.21
C VAL A 444 7.52 5.82 -7.68
N ALA A 445 6.71 5.13 -8.49
CA ALA A 445 7.01 3.79 -8.98
C ALA A 445 8.16 3.76 -10.01
N THR A 446 8.28 4.78 -10.86
CA THR A 446 9.25 4.82 -11.96
C THR A 446 10.59 5.44 -11.58
N ARG A 447 10.65 6.20 -10.47
CA ARG A 447 11.89 6.83 -10.00
C ARG A 447 12.96 5.79 -9.70
N ARG A 448 14.12 5.94 -10.35
CA ARG A 448 15.31 5.13 -10.12
C ARG A 448 16.18 5.73 -9.02
N PRO A 449 16.55 4.97 -7.97
CA PRO A 449 17.51 5.43 -6.97
C PRO A 449 18.88 5.67 -7.63
N SER A 450 19.53 6.75 -7.23
CA SER A 450 20.89 7.07 -7.67
C SER A 450 21.93 6.48 -6.72
N GLY A 451 23.07 6.09 -7.28
CA GLY A 451 24.25 5.66 -6.52
C GLY A 451 24.44 4.15 -6.45
N PRO A 452 25.64 3.72 -6.02
CA PRO A 452 26.10 2.33 -6.13
C PRO A 452 25.39 1.35 -5.21
N GLN A 453 24.80 1.83 -4.10
CA GLN A 453 24.13 0.96 -3.13
C GLN A 453 23.03 0.13 -3.83
N PRO A 454 22.95 -1.19 -3.62
CA PRO A 454 21.94 -2.01 -4.28
C PRO A 454 20.52 -1.64 -3.82
N ALA A 455 19.55 -1.59 -4.74
CA ALA A 455 18.17 -1.36 -4.37
C ALA A 455 17.57 -2.59 -3.69
N ALA A 456 16.87 -2.37 -2.57
CA ALA A 456 16.26 -3.41 -1.76
C ALA A 456 14.74 -3.26 -1.68
N TYR A 457 14.21 -2.04 -1.64
CA TYR A 457 12.77 -1.76 -1.52
C TYR A 457 12.06 -2.53 -0.39
N GLY A 458 12.78 -2.83 0.70
CA GLY A 458 12.25 -3.63 1.81
C GLY A 458 12.16 -5.14 1.52
N HIS A 459 12.78 -5.65 0.46
CA HIS A 459 12.90 -7.10 0.24
C HIS A 459 13.77 -7.73 1.32
N VAL A 460 13.19 -8.62 2.11
CA VAL A 460 13.79 -9.12 3.35
C VAL A 460 15.08 -9.88 3.08
N GLN A 461 15.05 -10.84 2.15
CA GLN A 461 16.25 -11.62 1.82
C GLN A 461 17.37 -10.74 1.27
N THR A 462 17.06 -9.76 0.41
CA THR A 462 18.08 -8.86 -0.14
C THR A 462 18.69 -8.01 0.97
N LEU A 463 17.90 -7.51 1.91
CA LEU A 463 18.47 -6.80 3.06
C LEU A 463 19.34 -7.70 3.94
N ALA A 464 18.94 -8.96 4.15
CA ALA A 464 19.75 -9.92 4.90
C ALA A 464 21.08 -10.25 4.20
N ASP A 465 21.09 -10.25 2.86
CA ASP A 465 22.29 -10.48 2.05
C ASP A 465 23.23 -9.25 2.03
N LEU A 466 22.67 -8.04 2.13
CA LEU A 466 23.42 -6.78 2.05
C LEU A 466 23.95 -6.29 3.42
N VAL A 467 23.38 -6.76 4.52
CA VAL A 467 23.75 -6.39 5.90
C VAL A 467 24.55 -7.53 6.52
N ASP A 468 25.87 -7.38 6.56
CA ASP A 468 26.78 -8.37 7.13
C ASP A 468 27.06 -8.13 8.63
N GLU A 469 27.05 -6.88 9.08
CA GLU A 469 27.08 -6.53 10.51
C GLU A 469 25.83 -5.76 10.91
N TRP A 470 25.01 -6.35 11.79
CA TRP A 470 23.82 -5.72 12.34
C TRP A 470 24.17 -4.81 13.52
N SER A 471 23.63 -3.59 13.52
CA SER A 471 23.83 -2.60 14.59
C SER A 471 22.66 -1.60 14.65
N LEU A 472 22.60 -0.81 15.73
CA LEU A 472 21.63 0.29 15.87
C LEU A 472 21.87 1.45 14.88
N THR A 473 23.02 1.50 14.22
CA THR A 473 23.29 2.50 13.17
C THR A 473 24.19 1.88 12.13
N LEU A 474 23.61 1.60 10.97
CA LEU A 474 24.27 0.93 9.86
C LEU A 474 24.90 1.96 8.93
N TYR A 475 26.19 1.81 8.67
CA TYR A 475 26.89 2.53 7.62
C TYR A 475 27.27 1.55 6.52
N TRP A 476 26.87 1.80 5.28
CA TRP A 476 27.12 0.91 4.15
C TRP A 476 28.16 1.52 3.20
N GLY A 477 29.14 0.72 2.80
CA GLY A 477 30.18 1.11 1.86
C GLY A 477 31.21 0.01 1.59
N HIS A 478 32.36 0.40 1.08
CA HIS A 478 33.45 -0.53 0.78
C HIS A 478 34.17 -0.95 2.07
N LYS A 479 34.44 -2.26 2.25
CA LYS A 479 35.06 -2.81 3.46
C LYS A 479 36.45 -3.39 3.24
N VAL A 480 36.55 -4.33 2.29
CA VAL A 480 37.76 -5.14 2.10
C VAL A 480 38.19 -5.05 0.65
N ASP A 481 39.46 -4.71 0.47
CA ASP A 481 40.15 -4.78 -0.80
C ASP A 481 40.33 -6.25 -1.22
N ARG A 482 40.30 -6.47 -2.53
CA ARG A 482 40.65 -7.69 -3.27
C ARG A 482 41.24 -8.82 -2.42
N VAL A 483 40.42 -9.84 -2.11
CA VAL A 483 40.93 -11.09 -1.52
C VAL A 483 41.80 -11.80 -2.56
N ALA A 484 42.98 -12.28 -2.16
CA ALA A 484 43.90 -12.99 -3.04
C ALA A 484 43.22 -14.25 -3.61
N GLY A 485 42.94 -14.22 -4.91
CA GLY A 485 42.31 -15.30 -5.65
C GLY A 485 42.44 -15.06 -7.16
N PRO A 486 42.02 -16.03 -8.00
CA PRO A 486 42.12 -15.94 -9.46
C PRO A 486 41.42 -14.70 -10.04
N TRP A 487 40.37 -14.26 -9.35
CA TRP A 487 39.63 -13.04 -9.63
C TRP A 487 39.64 -12.21 -8.35
N PRO A 488 40.35 -11.06 -8.31
CA PRO A 488 40.36 -10.23 -7.12
C PRO A 488 39.00 -9.55 -6.95
N VAL A 489 38.23 -10.00 -5.96
CA VAL A 489 36.87 -9.50 -5.66
C VAL A 489 36.89 -8.66 -4.39
N CYS A 490 36.22 -7.53 -4.43
CA CYS A 490 36.04 -6.63 -3.28
C CYS A 490 34.78 -6.98 -2.48
N HIS A 491 34.74 -6.53 -1.23
CA HIS A 491 33.55 -6.70 -0.38
C HIS A 491 32.95 -5.35 0.01
N ALA A 492 31.64 -5.26 -0.08
CA ALA A 492 30.84 -4.16 0.44
C ALA A 492 29.97 -4.68 1.58
N GLY A 493 29.69 -3.84 2.56
CA GLY A 493 28.89 -4.27 3.71
C GLY A 493 28.54 -3.14 4.63
N THR A 494 28.01 -3.48 5.79
CA THR A 494 27.61 -2.56 6.84
C THR A 494 28.58 -2.58 8.01
N THR A 495 28.83 -1.45 8.67
CA THR A 495 29.58 -1.43 9.93
C THR A 495 28.93 -0.51 10.96
N LYS A 496 29.33 -0.68 12.23
CA LYS A 496 28.96 0.18 13.36
C LYS A 496 29.94 1.32 13.64
N SER A 497 31.18 1.24 13.13
CA SER A 497 32.29 2.13 13.52
C SER A 497 32.24 3.52 12.90
N GLY A 498 31.41 3.72 11.87
CA GLY A 498 31.23 5.01 11.21
C GLY A 498 31.08 4.87 9.69
N PRO A 499 31.02 5.99 8.96
CA PRO A 499 30.93 6.01 7.51
C PRO A 499 32.08 5.24 6.86
N LEU A 500 31.75 4.32 5.95
CA LEU A 500 32.72 3.57 5.16
C LEU A 500 33.17 4.36 3.92
N PRO A 501 34.34 4.03 3.35
CA PRO A 501 34.77 4.55 2.06
C PRO A 501 33.71 4.33 0.97
N PRO A 502 33.62 5.24 -0.02
CA PRO A 502 32.70 5.10 -1.12
C PRO A 502 33.02 3.85 -1.95
N ILE A 503 31.98 3.27 -2.53
CA ILE A 503 32.11 2.13 -3.46
C ILE A 503 32.88 2.55 -4.71
N ARG A 504 33.80 1.67 -5.13
CA ARG A 504 34.61 1.86 -6.34
C ARG A 504 33.86 1.30 -7.54
N MET A 505 33.41 2.17 -8.44
CA MET A 505 32.53 1.81 -9.57
C MET A 505 33.15 0.83 -10.57
N GLU A 506 34.49 0.81 -10.68
CA GLU A 506 35.21 -0.01 -11.66
C GLU A 506 35.60 -1.40 -11.15
N GLU A 507 35.33 -1.69 -9.87
CA GLU A 507 35.71 -2.94 -9.23
C GLU A 507 34.55 -3.93 -9.19
N PHE A 508 34.90 -5.22 -9.13
CA PHE A 508 33.94 -6.30 -8.95
C PHE A 508 33.73 -6.59 -7.47
N TYR A 509 32.47 -6.72 -7.08
CA TYR A 509 32.06 -7.03 -5.71
C TYR A 509 31.39 -8.39 -5.63
N ALA A 510 31.60 -9.09 -4.51
CA ALA A 510 31.15 -10.45 -4.27
C ALA A 510 29.63 -10.61 -4.26
#